data_AF-K1RWV9-F1
#
_entry.id   AF-K1RWV9-F1
#
_cell.length_a   1.000
_cell.length_b   1.000
_cell.length_c   1.000
_cell.angle_alpha   90.00
_cell.angle_beta   90.00
_cell.angle_gamma   90.00
#
_symmetry.space_group_name_H-M   'P 1'
#
loop_
_entity.id
_entity.type
_entity.pdbx_description
1 polymer ?
#
loop_
_entity_poly.entity_id
_entity_poly.type
_entity_poly.pdbx_seq_one_letter_code
_entity_poly.pdbx_strand_id
1 'polypeptide(L)'
;MMSEINASKNARATMTFSTLTNSFALSSSGYGTSASIEFSAENGSAGAELLSTLGLTSGTLTQGRNLQLEVNGETIETSSNSFTADGTTMTFTSAAQGAEFSYEVKKDNSSAIDAIKSFVEDYNKIIEEVYGQLDQKPNSDYYALTDDDIEDMDLSEKQQEKWEEKAKEGLLYNDSTVSTVMQKMRSV
;
A
#
# COMPACT_ATOMS: atom_id res chain seq x y z
N MET A 1 -2.75 -1.54 -37.46
CA MET A 1 -2.00 -0.32 -37.11
C MET A 1 -2.26 0.18 -35.68
N MET A 2 -3.41 0.78 -35.33
CA MET A 2 -3.60 1.28 -33.95
C MET A 2 -3.46 0.18 -32.88
N SER A 3 -4.08 -0.98 -33.09
CA SER A 3 -3.95 -2.13 -32.19
C SER A 3 -2.51 -2.64 -32.09
N GLU A 4 -1.75 -2.60 -33.19
CA GLU A 4 -0.35 -3.04 -33.24
C GLU A 4 0.58 -2.07 -32.50
N ILE A 5 0.38 -0.76 -32.68
CA ILE A 5 1.13 0.28 -31.95
C ILE A 5 0.85 0.14 -30.46
N ASN A 6 -0.43 0.07 -30.06
CA ASN A 6 -0.83 0.00 -28.66
C ASN A 6 -0.46 -1.33 -27.99
N ALA A 7 -0.35 -2.42 -28.74
CA ALA A 7 0.11 -3.72 -28.22
C ALA A 7 1.64 -3.85 -28.17
N SER A 8 2.38 -3.00 -28.89
CA SER A 8 3.83 -3.07 -28.96
C SER A 8 4.48 -2.56 -27.68
N LYS A 9 5.14 -3.48 -26.95
CA LYS A 9 5.92 -3.14 -25.75
C LYS A 9 7.12 -2.22 -26.04
N ASN A 10 7.61 -2.23 -27.28
CA ASN A 10 8.78 -1.47 -27.70
C ASN A 10 8.42 -0.09 -28.26
N ALA A 11 7.19 0.11 -28.75
CA ALA A 11 6.77 1.37 -29.35
C ALA A 11 6.70 2.51 -28.34
N ARG A 12 6.43 2.21 -27.05
CA ARG A 12 6.28 3.19 -25.97
C ARG A 12 5.39 4.39 -26.35
N ALA A 13 4.37 4.13 -27.16
CA ALA A 13 3.47 5.13 -27.67
C ALA A 13 2.04 4.58 -27.70
N THR A 14 1.06 5.46 -27.52
CA THR A 14 -0.36 5.15 -27.55
C THR A 14 -1.02 5.96 -28.65
N MET A 15 -1.64 5.27 -29.60
CA MET A 15 -2.44 5.87 -30.65
C MET A 15 -3.92 5.83 -30.28
N THR A 16 -4.60 6.95 -30.46
CA THR A 16 -6.06 7.09 -30.29
C THR A 16 -6.68 7.75 -31.52
N PHE A 17 -7.98 7.54 -31.70
CA PHE A 17 -8.76 8.14 -32.78
C PHE A 17 -9.98 8.81 -32.17
N SER A 18 -10.19 10.08 -32.53
CA SER A 18 -11.32 10.87 -32.09
C SER A 18 -12.32 10.99 -33.23
N THR A 19 -13.54 10.49 -33.01
CA THR A 19 -14.65 10.65 -33.95
C THR A 19 -15.17 12.10 -34.02
N LEU A 20 -14.95 12.89 -32.96
CA LEU A 20 -15.37 14.29 -32.88
C LEU A 20 -14.53 15.18 -33.79
N THR A 21 -13.21 14.98 -33.79
CA THR A 21 -12.26 15.77 -34.59
C THR A 21 -11.85 15.05 -35.88
N ASN A 22 -12.35 13.83 -36.09
CA ASN A 22 -11.99 12.92 -37.18
C ASN A 22 -10.46 12.82 -37.37
N SER A 23 -9.72 12.67 -36.26
CA SER A 23 -8.26 12.76 -36.25
C SER A 23 -7.63 11.66 -35.39
N PHE A 24 -6.42 11.26 -35.78
CA PHE A 24 -5.56 10.41 -34.95
C PHE A 24 -4.70 11.27 -34.03
N ALA A 25 -4.46 10.77 -32.82
CA ALA A 25 -3.47 11.32 -31.90
C ALA A 25 -2.51 10.21 -31.49
N LEU A 26 -1.23 10.55 -31.37
CA LEU A 26 -0.20 9.65 -30.89
C LEU A 26 0.54 10.34 -29.74
N SER A 27 0.61 9.67 -28.60
CA SER A 27 1.30 10.17 -27.42
C SER A 27 2.37 9.19 -26.97
N SER A 28 3.49 9.71 -26.49
CA SER A 28 4.51 8.88 -25.85
C SER A 28 4.01 8.44 -24.48
N SER A 29 4.37 7.22 -24.05
CA SER A 29 4.15 6.78 -22.68
C SER A 29 5.25 7.25 -21.73
N GLY A 30 6.34 7.82 -22.25
CA GLY A 30 7.40 8.44 -21.49
C GLY A 30 7.19 9.94 -21.29
N TYR A 31 7.89 10.47 -20.30
CA TYR A 31 7.99 11.90 -20.04
C TYR A 31 9.36 12.43 -20.49
N GLY A 32 9.49 13.76 -20.57
CA GLY A 32 10.75 14.40 -20.91
C GLY A 32 11.01 14.55 -22.41
N THR A 33 12.13 15.17 -22.73
CA THR A 33 12.55 15.46 -24.12
C THR A 33 12.95 14.20 -24.88
N SER A 34 13.47 13.20 -24.19
CA SER A 34 13.91 11.91 -24.76
C SER A 34 12.75 10.98 -25.15
N ALA A 35 11.53 11.28 -24.70
CA ALA A 35 10.33 10.54 -25.03
C ALA A 35 9.71 10.98 -26.37
N SER A 36 10.52 11.51 -27.29
CA SER A 36 10.08 11.95 -28.62
C SER A 36 9.63 10.77 -29.47
N ILE A 37 8.64 11.02 -30.33
CA ILE A 37 8.19 10.07 -31.33
C ILE A 37 8.63 10.58 -32.71
N GLU A 38 9.35 9.74 -33.44
CA GLU A 38 9.78 10.01 -34.80
C GLU A 38 9.10 9.03 -35.76
N PHE A 39 8.77 9.51 -36.95
CA PHE A 39 8.15 8.72 -37.99
C PHE A 39 9.10 8.59 -39.17
N SER A 40 9.33 7.36 -39.62
CA SER A 40 10.07 7.07 -40.85
C SER A 40 9.25 6.15 -41.74
N ALA A 41 9.15 6.49 -43.02
CA ALA A 41 8.50 5.64 -44.02
C ALA A 41 9.53 4.78 -44.73
N GLU A 42 9.61 3.48 -44.38
CA GLU A 42 10.53 2.55 -45.04
C GLU A 42 10.06 2.15 -46.46
N ASN A 43 8.77 2.27 -46.76
CA ASN A 43 8.17 1.94 -48.06
C ASN A 43 8.14 3.12 -49.06
N GLY A 44 9.03 4.11 -48.89
CA GLY A 44 9.11 5.28 -49.79
C GLY A 44 7.81 6.10 -49.83
N SER A 45 7.41 6.56 -51.03
CA SER A 45 6.28 7.49 -51.20
C SER A 45 4.95 6.95 -50.65
N ALA A 46 4.67 5.65 -50.77
CA ALA A 46 3.41 5.08 -50.28
C ALA A 46 3.28 5.18 -48.74
N GLY A 47 4.39 5.02 -48.01
CA GLY A 47 4.40 5.21 -46.55
C GLY A 47 4.28 6.67 -46.15
N ALA A 48 4.92 7.58 -46.90
CA ALA A 48 4.82 9.02 -46.66
C ALA A 48 3.39 9.54 -46.89
N GLU A 49 2.73 9.10 -47.97
CA GLU A 49 1.32 9.43 -48.25
C GLU A 49 0.38 8.91 -47.16
N LEU A 50 0.64 7.72 -46.60
CA LEU A 50 -0.12 7.20 -45.47
C LEU A 50 0.04 8.07 -44.23
N LEU A 51 1.27 8.40 -43.83
CA LEU A 51 1.53 9.26 -42.65
C LEU A 51 0.91 10.66 -42.81
N SER A 52 0.95 11.20 -44.03
CA SER A 52 0.30 12.48 -44.39
C SER A 52 -1.23 12.39 -44.31
N THR A 53 -1.82 11.33 -44.88
CA THR A 53 -3.27 11.09 -44.85
C THR A 53 -3.79 10.91 -43.42
N LEU A 54 -2.99 10.29 -42.55
CA LEU A 54 -3.30 10.15 -41.12
C LEU A 54 -3.09 11.45 -40.31
N GLY A 55 -2.56 12.50 -40.94
CA GLY A 55 -2.29 13.80 -40.30
C GLY A 55 -1.10 13.78 -39.32
N LEU A 56 -0.25 12.76 -39.37
CA LEU A 56 0.86 12.59 -38.42
C LEU A 56 2.07 13.46 -38.74
N THR A 57 2.22 13.91 -39.99
CA THR A 57 3.32 14.77 -40.45
C THR A 57 2.96 16.26 -40.48
N SER A 58 1.67 16.61 -40.41
CA SER A 58 1.15 17.97 -40.53
C SER A 58 0.30 18.42 -39.32
N GLY A 59 0.12 17.54 -38.34
CA GLY A 59 -0.65 17.81 -37.13
C GLY A 59 0.09 18.66 -36.10
N THR A 60 -0.60 18.96 -35.00
CA THR A 60 -0.02 19.69 -33.87
C THR A 60 0.91 18.79 -33.06
N LEU A 61 2.18 19.17 -32.96
CA LEU A 61 3.17 18.50 -32.11
C LEU A 61 3.35 19.25 -30.79
N THR A 62 3.11 18.56 -29.68
CA THR A 62 3.50 19.01 -28.34
C THR A 62 4.73 18.21 -27.91
N GLN A 63 5.88 18.88 -27.85
CA GLN A 63 7.13 18.23 -27.43
C GLN A 63 7.13 17.95 -25.93
N GLY A 64 7.58 16.76 -25.55
CA GLY A 64 7.86 16.44 -24.15
C GLY A 64 8.95 17.36 -23.59
N ARG A 65 8.76 17.81 -22.36
CA ARG A 65 9.73 18.69 -21.65
C ARG A 65 10.19 17.99 -20.39
N ASN A 66 11.47 18.12 -20.10
CA ASN A 66 11.99 17.71 -18.80
C ASN A 66 11.49 18.68 -17.73
N LEU A 67 11.30 18.15 -16.54
CA LEU A 67 11.15 18.95 -15.34
C LEU A 67 12.50 19.59 -15.03
N GLN A 68 12.49 20.91 -14.87
CA GLN A 68 13.65 21.68 -14.47
C GLN A 68 13.31 22.41 -13.18
N LEU A 69 14.18 22.27 -12.18
CA LEU A 69 14.03 22.83 -10.85
C LEU A 69 15.34 23.47 -10.42
N GLU A 70 15.24 24.46 -9.55
CA GLU A 70 16.37 24.97 -8.79
C GLU A 70 16.14 24.63 -7.32
N VAL A 71 17.05 23.85 -6.73
CA VAL A 71 17.00 23.47 -5.32
C VAL A 71 18.27 23.98 -4.66
N ASN A 72 18.14 24.91 -3.72
CA ASN A 72 19.28 25.53 -3.01
C ASN A 72 20.38 26.09 -3.92
N GLY A 73 20.01 26.61 -5.10
CA GLY A 73 20.94 27.17 -6.09
C GLY A 73 21.51 26.14 -7.08
N GLU A 74 21.15 24.86 -6.98
CA GLU A 74 21.54 23.82 -7.93
C GLU A 74 20.41 23.53 -8.91
N THR A 75 20.71 23.59 -10.21
CA THR A 75 19.75 23.26 -11.26
C THR A 75 19.68 21.76 -11.47
N ILE A 76 18.48 21.22 -11.37
CA ILE A 76 18.19 19.80 -11.54
C ILE A 76 17.27 19.65 -12.74
N GLU A 77 17.62 18.75 -13.65
CA GLU A 77 16.81 18.40 -14.81
C GLU A 77 16.51 16.90 -14.79
N THR A 78 15.22 16.55 -14.88
CA THR A 78 14.78 15.16 -14.88
C THR A 78 13.64 14.97 -15.87
N SER A 79 13.58 13.78 -16.48
CA SER A 79 12.45 13.40 -17.32
C SER A 79 11.19 13.10 -16.50
N SER A 80 11.27 12.88 -15.18
CA SER A 80 10.12 12.56 -14.33
C SER A 80 9.47 13.82 -13.75
N ASN A 81 8.17 13.75 -13.43
CA ASN A 81 7.49 14.77 -12.62
C ASN A 81 7.75 14.60 -11.11
N SER A 82 8.66 13.68 -10.74
CA SER A 82 9.09 13.46 -9.38
C SER A 82 10.62 13.51 -9.27
N PHE A 83 11.09 14.02 -8.14
CA PHE A 83 12.49 14.13 -7.82
C PHE A 83 12.69 13.72 -6.35
N THR A 84 13.78 13.02 -6.05
CA THR A 84 14.11 12.59 -4.69
C THR A 84 15.48 13.11 -4.31
N ALA A 85 15.55 13.89 -3.23
CA ALA A 85 16.79 14.36 -2.62
C ALA A 85 16.72 14.18 -1.10
N ASP A 86 17.82 13.75 -0.48
CA ASP A 86 17.97 13.61 0.97
C ASP A 86 16.82 12.86 1.66
N GLY A 87 16.31 11.80 1.01
CA GLY A 87 15.20 10.98 1.52
C GLY A 87 13.81 11.62 1.39
N THR A 88 13.70 12.81 0.80
CA THR A 88 12.43 13.49 0.49
C THR A 88 12.10 13.33 -0.99
N THR A 89 10.90 12.84 -1.29
CA THR A 89 10.38 12.78 -2.67
C THR A 89 9.42 13.94 -2.91
N MET A 90 9.76 14.78 -3.87
CA MET A 90 8.94 15.89 -4.34
C MET A 90 8.22 15.47 -5.61
N THR A 91 6.90 15.65 -5.65
CA THR A 91 6.07 15.34 -6.83
C THR A 91 5.38 16.61 -7.30
N PHE A 92 5.52 16.92 -8.58
CA PHE A 92 4.99 18.13 -9.19
C PHE A 92 3.75 17.80 -10.03
N THR A 93 2.61 18.40 -9.66
CA THR A 93 1.31 18.13 -10.30
C THR A 93 0.92 19.19 -11.33
N SER A 94 1.54 20.36 -11.26
CA SER A 94 1.30 21.47 -12.18
C SER A 94 2.59 22.24 -12.47
N ALA A 95 2.63 22.89 -13.63
CA ALA A 95 3.72 23.80 -13.96
C ALA A 95 3.58 25.09 -13.14
N ALA A 96 4.63 25.46 -12.43
CA ALA A 96 4.68 26.68 -11.63
C ALA A 96 5.95 27.48 -11.98
N GLN A 97 6.07 27.87 -13.25
CA GLN A 97 7.23 28.65 -13.71
C GLN A 97 7.36 29.95 -12.91
N GLY A 98 8.53 30.16 -12.32
CA GLY A 98 8.83 31.35 -11.49
C GLY A 98 8.21 31.34 -10.10
N ALA A 99 7.58 30.24 -9.67
CA ALA A 99 7.12 30.08 -8.30
C ALA A 99 8.24 29.52 -7.42
N GLU A 100 8.42 30.12 -6.25
CA GLU A 100 9.32 29.61 -5.22
C GLU A 100 8.52 28.79 -4.21
N PHE A 101 9.05 27.63 -3.84
CA PHE A 101 8.45 26.75 -2.83
C PHE A 101 9.44 26.56 -1.70
N SER A 102 9.03 26.86 -0.48
CA SER A 102 9.78 26.53 0.74
C SER A 102 9.11 25.35 1.45
N TYR A 103 9.89 24.33 1.79
CA TYR A 103 9.43 23.24 2.65
C TYR A 103 10.31 23.13 3.89
N GLU A 104 9.70 22.76 5.02
CA GLU A 104 10.40 22.55 6.29
C GLU A 104 10.20 21.08 6.70
N VAL A 105 11.30 20.35 6.85
CA VAL A 105 11.25 18.97 7.34
C VAL A 105 11.28 19.00 8.87
N LYS A 106 10.16 18.62 9.49
CA LYS A 106 10.05 18.47 10.95
C LYS A 106 10.09 17.00 11.32
N LYS A 107 10.80 16.68 12.39
CA LYS A 107 10.78 15.33 12.97
C LYS A 107 9.41 15.07 13.57
N ASP A 108 8.68 14.11 13.01
CA ASP A 108 7.44 13.61 13.59
C ASP A 108 7.74 12.39 14.48
N ASN A 109 7.48 12.52 15.79
CA ASN A 109 7.63 11.43 16.75
C ASN A 109 6.27 10.81 17.12
N SER A 110 5.16 11.24 16.50
CA SER A 110 3.80 10.78 16.81
C SER A 110 3.68 9.26 16.70
N SER A 111 4.15 8.67 15.61
CA SER A 111 4.07 7.21 15.39
C SER A 111 4.86 6.42 16.44
N ALA A 112 6.01 6.93 16.89
CA ALA A 112 6.77 6.29 17.95
C ALA A 112 6.05 6.38 19.30
N ILE A 113 5.45 7.53 19.60
CA ILE A 113 4.63 7.72 20.81
C ILE A 113 3.42 6.79 20.79
N ASP A 114 2.72 6.69 19.66
CA ASP A 114 1.52 5.85 19.53
C ASP A 114 1.86 4.36 19.59
N ALA A 115 3.00 3.94 19.04
CA ALA A 115 3.49 2.57 19.21
C ALA A 115 3.79 2.25 20.68
N ILE A 116 4.41 3.17 21.42
CA ILE A 116 4.68 3.00 22.86
C ILE A 116 3.36 2.92 23.64
N LYS A 117 2.38 3.78 23.34
CA LYS A 117 1.05 3.73 23.98
C LYS A 117 0.34 2.40 23.72
N SER A 118 0.30 1.96 22.47
CA SER A 118 -0.32 0.68 22.10
C SER A 118 0.35 -0.48 22.84
N PHE A 119 1.68 -0.49 22.91
CA PHE A 119 2.40 -1.51 23.66
C PHE A 119 2.04 -1.52 25.16
N VAL A 120 1.95 -0.34 25.78
CA VAL A 120 1.57 -0.22 27.20
C VAL A 120 0.12 -0.66 27.42
N GLU A 121 -0.79 -0.29 26.53
CA GLU A 121 -2.20 -0.72 26.59
C GLU A 121 -2.33 -2.23 26.44
N ASP A 122 -1.67 -2.83 25.46
CA ASP A 122 -1.70 -4.27 25.23
C ASP A 122 -1.04 -5.03 26.38
N TYR A 123 0.07 -4.54 26.91
CA TYR A 123 0.70 -5.09 28.11
C TYR A 123 -0.27 -5.06 29.31
N ASN A 124 -0.96 -3.94 29.55
CA ASN A 124 -1.92 -3.83 30.65
C ASN A 124 -3.10 -4.81 30.46
N LYS A 125 -3.62 -4.96 29.24
CA LYS A 125 -4.67 -5.94 28.95
C LYS A 125 -4.20 -7.38 29.22
N ILE A 126 -3.01 -7.74 28.75
CA ILE A 126 -2.46 -9.10 28.99
C ILE A 126 -2.28 -9.35 30.50
N ILE A 127 -1.78 -8.36 31.24
CA ILE A 127 -1.64 -8.43 32.68
C ILE A 127 -3.00 -8.67 33.35
N GLU A 128 -4.01 -7.88 33.00
CA GLU A 128 -5.37 -8.01 33.56
C GLU A 128 -6.00 -9.36 33.22
N GLU A 129 -5.94 -9.80 31.97
CA GLU A 129 -6.49 -11.09 31.53
C GLU A 129 -5.79 -12.26 32.22
N VAL A 130 -4.46 -12.25 32.27
CA VAL A 130 -3.69 -13.35 32.86
C VAL A 130 -3.87 -13.42 34.37
N TYR A 131 -3.81 -12.28 35.09
CA TYR A 131 -4.09 -12.30 36.53
C TYR A 131 -5.54 -12.68 36.81
N GLY A 132 -6.49 -12.26 35.96
CA GLY A 132 -7.88 -12.72 36.03
C GLY A 132 -7.98 -14.25 35.97
N GLN A 133 -7.26 -14.90 35.05
CA GLN A 133 -7.21 -16.35 34.93
C GLN A 133 -6.47 -17.04 36.09
N LEU A 134 -5.38 -16.44 36.61
CA LEU A 134 -4.61 -16.97 37.73
C LEU A 134 -5.36 -16.90 39.07
N ASP A 135 -6.20 -15.86 39.25
CA ASP A 135 -6.96 -15.62 40.48
C ASP A 135 -8.36 -16.27 40.46
N GLN A 136 -8.86 -16.65 39.27
CA GLN A 136 -10.14 -17.32 39.12
C GLN A 136 -10.09 -18.71 39.74
N LYS A 137 -10.86 -18.94 40.80
CA LYS A 137 -10.95 -20.24 41.45
C LYS A 137 -11.70 -21.24 40.57
N PRO A 138 -11.23 -22.49 40.47
CA PRO A 138 -11.95 -23.53 39.75
C PRO A 138 -13.25 -23.87 40.47
N ASN A 139 -14.29 -24.16 39.70
CA ASN A 139 -15.54 -24.66 40.25
C ASN A 139 -15.50 -26.19 40.31
N SER A 140 -15.39 -26.75 41.52
CA SER A 140 -15.29 -28.20 41.73
C SER A 140 -16.52 -29.00 41.27
N ASP A 141 -17.66 -28.34 41.08
CA ASP A 141 -18.89 -28.98 40.60
C ASP A 141 -18.85 -29.28 39.09
N TYR A 142 -17.93 -28.66 38.35
CA TYR A 142 -17.80 -28.81 36.90
C TYR A 142 -16.43 -29.42 36.55
N TYR A 143 -16.46 -30.62 35.98
CA TYR A 143 -15.29 -31.38 35.56
C TYR A 143 -15.34 -31.71 34.07
N ALA A 144 -14.24 -32.22 33.52
CA ALA A 144 -14.17 -32.68 32.14
C ALA A 144 -15.07 -33.91 31.94
N LEU A 145 -16.12 -33.75 31.13
CA LEU A 145 -17.09 -34.79 30.86
C LEU A 145 -16.46 -35.92 30.03
N THR A 146 -16.78 -37.16 30.39
CA THR A 146 -16.53 -38.33 29.53
C THR A 146 -17.74 -38.59 28.63
N ASP A 147 -17.56 -39.39 27.57
CA ASP A 147 -18.67 -39.78 26.69
C ASP A 147 -19.79 -40.48 27.48
N ASP A 148 -19.43 -41.28 28.48
CA ASP A 148 -20.36 -41.96 29.39
C ASP A 148 -21.15 -40.94 30.25
N ASP A 149 -20.49 -39.90 30.79
CA ASP A 149 -21.18 -38.84 31.57
C ASP A 149 -22.20 -38.08 30.72
N ILE A 150 -21.90 -37.84 29.45
CA ILE A 150 -22.79 -37.12 28.52
C ILE A 150 -24.07 -37.94 28.28
N GLU A 151 -23.92 -39.25 28.09
CA GLU A 151 -25.05 -40.17 27.90
C GLU A 151 -25.87 -40.32 29.20
N ASP A 152 -25.21 -40.50 30.34
CA ASP A 152 -25.86 -40.67 31.65
C ASP A 152 -26.61 -39.41 32.13
N MET A 153 -26.11 -38.22 31.80
CA MET A 153 -26.70 -36.93 32.19
C MET A 153 -27.65 -36.34 31.13
N ASP A 154 -27.81 -37.00 29.98
CA ASP A 154 -28.67 -36.58 28.85
C ASP A 154 -28.49 -35.09 28.47
N LEU A 155 -27.23 -34.66 28.33
CA LEU A 155 -26.88 -33.25 28.09
C LEU A 155 -27.01 -32.90 26.60
N SER A 156 -27.73 -31.83 26.27
CA SER A 156 -27.71 -31.26 24.91
C SER A 156 -26.38 -30.54 24.59
N GLU A 157 -26.05 -30.37 23.30
CA GLU A 157 -24.82 -29.68 22.86
C GLU A 157 -24.61 -28.30 23.53
N LYS A 158 -25.67 -27.50 23.68
CA LYS A 158 -25.59 -26.18 24.35
C LYS A 158 -25.33 -26.29 25.85
N GLN A 159 -25.77 -27.36 26.49
CA GLN A 159 -25.48 -27.62 27.90
C GLN A 159 -24.06 -28.14 28.07
N GLN A 160 -23.59 -29.00 27.15
CA GLN A 160 -22.20 -29.45 27.10
C GLN A 160 -21.26 -28.25 26.92
N GLU A 161 -21.53 -27.35 25.97
CA GLU A 161 -20.72 -26.15 25.74
C GLU A 161 -20.61 -25.27 27.00
N LYS A 162 -21.73 -25.03 27.69
CA LYS A 162 -21.75 -24.28 28.96
C LYS A 162 -21.06 -25.02 30.10
N TRP A 163 -21.18 -26.35 30.14
CA TRP A 163 -20.49 -27.17 31.13
C TRP A 163 -18.99 -27.13 30.91
N GLU A 164 -18.54 -27.25 29.67
CA GLU A 164 -17.14 -27.09 29.31
C GLU A 164 -16.61 -25.68 29.63
N GLU A 165 -17.38 -24.63 29.34
CA GLU A 165 -17.01 -23.26 29.71
C GLU A 165 -16.80 -23.14 31.22
N LYS A 166 -17.71 -23.71 32.01
CA LYS A 166 -17.62 -23.77 33.48
C LYS A 166 -16.48 -24.66 33.98
N ALA A 167 -16.21 -25.79 33.32
CA ALA A 167 -15.11 -26.69 33.65
C ALA A 167 -13.73 -26.11 33.28
N LYS A 168 -13.68 -25.18 32.32
CA LYS A 168 -12.47 -24.42 31.95
C LYS A 168 -12.19 -23.26 32.92
N GLU A 169 -13.15 -22.83 33.74
CA GLU A 169 -12.95 -21.79 34.74
C GLU A 169 -11.89 -22.21 35.78
N GLY A 170 -10.91 -21.34 36.03
CA GLY A 170 -9.84 -21.61 36.98
C GLY A 170 -8.88 -22.73 36.56
N LEU A 171 -8.84 -23.08 35.27
CA LEU A 171 -7.86 -24.02 34.72
C LEU A 171 -6.41 -23.57 34.98
N LEU A 172 -6.17 -22.25 34.93
CA LEU A 172 -4.87 -21.64 35.18
C LEU A 172 -4.71 -21.16 36.63
N TYR A 173 -5.62 -21.51 37.53
CA TYR A 173 -5.58 -21.06 38.91
C TYR A 173 -4.26 -21.42 39.58
N ASN A 174 -3.54 -20.41 40.09
CA ASN A 174 -2.19 -20.55 40.66
C ASN A 174 -1.16 -21.25 39.75
N ASP A 175 -1.31 -21.20 38.43
CA ASP A 175 -0.32 -21.80 37.53
C ASP A 175 1.05 -21.11 37.68
N SER A 176 2.03 -21.88 38.17
CA SER A 176 3.37 -21.38 38.44
C SER A 176 4.16 -21.03 37.18
N THR A 177 3.87 -21.66 36.04
CA THR A 177 4.54 -21.41 34.77
C THR A 177 4.10 -20.06 34.21
N VAL A 178 2.79 -19.83 34.15
CA VAL A 178 2.18 -18.58 33.70
C VAL A 178 2.60 -17.44 34.62
N SER A 179 2.53 -17.64 35.94
CA SER A 179 2.99 -16.64 36.92
C SER A 179 4.46 -16.27 36.73
N THR A 180 5.34 -17.25 36.46
CA THR A 180 6.77 -17.01 36.18
C THR A 180 6.97 -16.22 34.88
N VAL A 181 6.20 -16.50 33.82
CA VAL A 181 6.27 -15.76 32.56
C VAL A 181 5.86 -14.30 32.77
N MET A 182 4.78 -14.04 33.51
CA MET A 182 4.32 -12.68 33.82
C MET A 182 5.34 -11.90 34.66
N GLN A 183 5.95 -12.55 35.65
CA GLN A 183 7.03 -11.96 36.44
C GLN A 183 8.24 -11.57 35.58
N LYS A 184 8.60 -12.40 34.60
CA LYS A 184 9.67 -12.10 33.65
C LYS A 184 9.30 -10.97 32.69
N MET A 185 8.04 -10.89 32.24
CA MET A 185 7.60 -9.77 31.39
C MET A 185 7.64 -8.42 32.12
N ARG A 186 7.42 -8.42 33.45
CA ARG A 186 7.50 -7.20 34.28
C ARG A 186 8.93 -6.78 34.64
N SER A 187 9.89 -7.70 34.61
CA SER A 187 11.28 -7.43 35.03
C SER A 187 12.21 -6.98 33.91
N VAL A 188 11.72 -6.98 32.66
CA VAL A 188 12.38 -6.42 31.48
C VAL A 188 11.97 -4.96 31.31
#